data_AF-A0A964UYU9-F1
#
_entry.id   AF-A0A964UYU9-F1
#
_cell.length_a   1.000
_cell.length_b   1.000
_cell.length_c   1.000
_cell.angle_alpha   90.00
_cell.angle_beta   90.00
_cell.angle_gamma   90.00
#
_symmetry.space_group_name_H-M   'P 1'
#
loop_
_entity.id
_entity.type
_entity.pdbx_description
1 polymer ?
#
loop_
_entity_poly.entity_id
_entity_poly.type
_entity_poly.pdbx_seq_one_letter_code
_entity_poly.pdbx_strand_id
1 'polypeptide(L)'
;GGGADGSGDGGAAGDDSGTDADPPADGGSSSSGGGSGSGGEAPSGGVPAAFAGTWTTSNVYGAPAKIEIKQVAPGRQAVSFFRMSPSGGGKVDCVSVARLISVQNGGTRLDLSSATVDTERSTGYGCTAEQASYIDSASASRIEWFSSKDHTSDNNAQPYNRA
;
A
#
# COMPACT_ATOMS: atom_id res chain seq x y z
N GLY A 1 -13.84 -52.01 -54.12
CA GLY A 1 -13.00 -51.01 -54.81
C GLY A 1 -12.05 -50.46 -53.78
N GLY A 2 -10.73 -50.44 -53.99
CA GLY A 2 -10.06 -49.80 -55.13
C GLY A 2 -10.08 -48.29 -54.84
N GLY A 3 -9.02 -47.68 -54.35
CA GLY A 3 -7.77 -47.30 -55.04
C GLY A 3 -7.53 -45.84 -54.60
N ALA A 4 -6.46 -45.54 -53.88
CA ALA A 4 -5.14 -45.19 -54.38
C ALA A 4 -5.01 -43.67 -54.69
N ASP A 5 -3.78 -43.19 -54.50
CA ASP A 5 -3.21 -41.95 -55.05
C ASP A 5 -3.45 -40.67 -54.22
N GLY A 6 -2.45 -39.87 -53.85
CA GLY A 6 -1.10 -39.78 -54.39
C GLY A 6 -0.07 -39.07 -53.50
N SER A 7 1.17 -39.35 -53.87
CA SER A 7 2.46 -38.85 -53.40
C SER A 7 2.80 -37.44 -53.91
N GLY A 8 3.82 -36.82 -53.29
CA GLY A 8 4.57 -35.65 -53.80
C GLY A 8 3.87 -34.32 -53.50
N ASP A 9 4.50 -33.21 -53.16
CA ASP A 9 5.82 -32.65 -53.47
C ASP A 9 6.21 -31.72 -52.28
N GLY A 10 7.45 -31.57 -51.82
CA GLY A 10 8.57 -30.98 -52.54
C GLY A 10 8.60 -29.44 -52.36
N GLY A 11 9.59 -28.92 -51.61
CA GLY A 11 10.16 -27.60 -51.93
C GLY A 11 10.17 -26.50 -50.85
N ALA A 12 11.37 -26.28 -50.32
CA ALA A 12 12.06 -25.00 -50.13
C ALA A 12 11.71 -24.04 -48.96
N ALA A 13 12.82 -23.49 -48.45
CA ALA A 13 12.99 -22.57 -47.34
C ALA A 13 12.44 -21.16 -47.61
N GLY A 14 12.22 -20.42 -46.52
CA GLY A 14 11.93 -18.99 -46.51
C GLY A 14 12.05 -18.44 -45.10
N ASP A 15 13.28 -18.20 -44.65
CA ASP A 15 13.58 -17.18 -43.64
C ASP A 15 13.62 -15.82 -44.35
N ASP A 16 12.76 -14.88 -43.96
CA ASP A 16 12.87 -13.44 -44.20
C ASP A 16 11.62 -12.79 -43.56
N SER A 17 11.59 -11.58 -43.03
CA SER A 17 12.53 -10.65 -42.39
C SER A 17 11.72 -9.36 -42.14
N GLY A 18 12.21 -8.50 -41.24
CA GLY A 18 11.82 -7.08 -41.14
C GLY A 18 10.67 -6.81 -40.18
N THR A 19 10.81 -6.00 -39.13
CA THR A 19 11.29 -4.60 -39.11
C THR A 19 11.17 -4.13 -37.63
N ASP A 20 11.93 -3.24 -36.99
CA ASP A 20 12.98 -2.28 -37.36
C ASP A 20 13.77 -1.85 -36.09
N ALA A 21 15.07 -1.64 -36.29
CA ALA A 21 16.00 -0.62 -35.75
C ALA A 21 15.97 -0.12 -34.26
N ASP A 22 17.09 -0.38 -33.58
CA ASP A 22 17.75 0.36 -32.45
C ASP A 22 18.17 1.80 -32.86
N PRO A 23 18.50 2.78 -31.96
CA PRO A 23 19.70 2.70 -31.08
C PRO A 23 19.68 3.62 -29.80
N PRO A 24 20.83 3.96 -29.18
CA PRO A 24 21.52 3.26 -28.10
C PRO A 24 21.39 3.98 -26.73
N ALA A 25 21.70 3.30 -25.62
CA ALA A 25 22.00 3.97 -24.36
C ALA A 25 23.36 3.51 -23.81
N ASP A 26 24.40 4.22 -24.26
CA ASP A 26 25.67 4.35 -23.57
C ASP A 26 25.48 5.05 -22.21
N GLY A 27 26.28 4.66 -21.21
CA GLY A 27 26.49 5.49 -20.02
C GLY A 27 26.71 4.72 -18.72
N GLY A 28 27.83 4.01 -18.61
CA GLY A 28 28.33 3.56 -17.31
C GLY A 28 28.89 4.71 -16.48
N SER A 29 28.78 4.63 -15.15
CA SER A 29 29.92 4.71 -14.23
C SER A 29 29.49 4.59 -12.77
N SER A 30 30.23 3.75 -12.08
CA SER A 30 30.29 3.52 -10.64
C SER A 30 30.40 4.79 -9.80
N SER A 31 29.71 4.80 -8.66
CA SER A 31 30.20 5.47 -7.46
C SER A 31 29.87 4.62 -6.23
N SER A 32 30.95 4.10 -5.66
CA SER A 32 31.04 3.48 -4.35
C SER A 32 30.92 4.54 -3.25
N GLY A 33 30.12 4.24 -2.24
CA GLY A 33 29.87 5.02 -1.03
C GLY A 33 28.43 4.74 -0.61
N GLY A 34 28.13 3.90 0.36
CA GLY A 34 28.71 3.77 1.68
C GLY A 34 27.56 4.00 2.67
N GLY A 35 27.23 3.00 3.48
CA GLY A 35 26.46 3.19 4.71
C GLY A 35 24.97 2.85 4.68
N SER A 36 24.67 1.67 5.24
CA SER A 36 23.60 1.40 6.20
C SER A 36 22.16 1.86 5.95
N GLY A 37 21.27 0.88 5.82
CA GLY A 37 19.93 0.92 6.43
C GLY A 37 18.78 0.61 5.48
N SER A 38 18.15 -0.53 5.70
CA SER A 38 16.96 -1.01 4.99
C SER A 38 15.85 0.04 4.81
N GLY A 39 15.43 0.25 3.57
CA GLY A 39 14.23 1.02 3.24
C GLY A 39 14.07 1.11 1.73
N GLY A 40 13.40 0.12 1.13
CA GLY A 40 13.11 0.16 -0.30
C GLY A 40 12.35 1.43 -0.64
N GLU A 41 12.78 2.14 -1.69
CA GLU A 41 12.00 3.25 -2.24
C GLU A 41 10.59 2.74 -2.53
N ALA A 42 9.59 3.49 -2.08
CA ALA A 42 8.21 3.16 -2.40
C ALA A 42 8.05 3.12 -3.92
N PRO A 43 7.18 2.25 -4.47
CA PRO A 43 6.79 2.33 -5.87
C PRO A 43 6.39 3.77 -6.23
N SER A 44 6.61 4.22 -7.46
CA SER A 44 6.25 5.58 -7.88
C SER A 44 4.79 5.90 -7.52
N GLY A 45 4.58 6.99 -6.77
CA GLY A 45 3.27 7.40 -6.26
C GLY A 45 2.72 6.57 -5.08
N GLY A 46 3.52 5.66 -4.52
CA GLY A 46 3.20 4.86 -3.35
C GLY A 46 3.42 5.59 -2.02
N VAL A 47 3.06 4.93 -0.92
CA VAL A 47 3.17 5.49 0.43
C VAL A 47 4.60 5.98 0.72
N PRO A 48 4.82 7.27 1.01
CA PRO A 48 6.13 7.81 1.33
C PRO A 48 6.73 7.19 2.60
N ALA A 49 8.05 7.11 2.66
CA ALA A 49 8.79 6.51 3.77
C ALA A 49 8.48 7.16 5.14
N ALA A 50 8.15 8.46 5.14
CA ALA A 50 7.78 9.18 6.37
C ALA A 50 6.57 8.56 7.08
N PHE A 51 5.62 7.99 6.34
CA PHE A 51 4.44 7.33 6.90
C PHE A 51 4.71 5.88 7.31
N ALA A 52 5.67 5.23 6.66
CA ALA A 52 5.90 3.80 6.84
C ALA A 52 6.35 3.48 8.27
N GLY A 53 5.66 2.54 8.91
CA GLY A 53 5.97 2.12 10.28
C GLY A 53 4.74 1.93 11.14
N THR A 54 4.97 1.94 12.44
CA THR A 54 3.95 1.76 13.48
C THR A 54 3.75 3.05 14.25
N TRP A 55 2.50 3.39 14.49
CA TRP A 55 2.07 4.62 15.10
C TRP A 55 1.11 4.31 16.24
N THR A 56 1.28 4.97 17.39
CA THR A 56 0.44 4.76 18.58
C THR A 56 -0.08 6.08 19.11
N THR A 57 -1.22 6.01 19.80
CA THR A 57 -1.83 7.17 20.46
C THR A 57 -2.08 6.88 21.93
N SER A 58 -1.99 7.89 22.78
CA SER A 58 -2.06 7.78 24.25
C SER A 58 -3.48 7.58 24.81
N ASN A 59 -4.39 7.04 23.99
CA ASN A 59 -5.85 6.97 24.15
C ASN A 59 -6.60 8.27 23.85
N VAL A 60 -7.24 8.26 22.67
CA VAL A 60 -8.44 9.05 22.43
C VAL A 60 -9.61 8.10 22.24
N TYR A 61 -10.72 8.39 22.93
CA TYR A 61 -11.90 7.53 22.91
C TYR A 61 -12.45 7.39 21.49
N GLY A 62 -12.61 6.15 21.03
CA GLY A 62 -13.15 5.86 19.70
C GLY A 62 -12.13 5.85 18.54
N ALA A 63 -10.84 6.08 18.82
CA ALA A 63 -9.77 5.96 17.83
C ALA A 63 -9.04 4.60 17.91
N PRO A 64 -8.41 4.14 16.81
CA PRO A 64 -7.49 3.01 16.85
C PRO A 64 -6.37 3.24 17.86
N ALA A 65 -6.00 2.23 18.65
CA ALA A 65 -4.88 2.35 19.58
C ALA A 65 -3.53 2.37 18.84
N LYS A 66 -3.47 1.66 17.71
CA LYS A 66 -2.29 1.53 16.86
C LYS A 66 -2.67 1.58 15.38
N ILE A 67 -1.81 2.20 14.59
CA ILE A 67 -1.89 2.24 13.13
C ILE A 67 -0.57 1.69 12.57
N GLU A 68 -0.65 0.74 11.66
CA GLU A 68 0.52 0.25 10.90
C GLU A 68 0.36 0.65 9.44
N ILE A 69 1.41 1.24 8.87
CA ILE A 69 1.43 1.70 7.48
C ILE A 69 2.61 1.05 6.73
N LYS A 70 2.32 0.45 5.58
CA LYS A 70 3.30 -0.21 4.69
C LYS A 70 3.57 0.63 3.46
N GLN A 71 4.81 0.60 2.97
CA GLN A 71 5.16 1.20 1.68
C GLN A 71 4.61 0.34 0.54
N VAL A 72 3.54 0.84 -0.09
CA VAL A 72 2.88 0.15 -1.21
C VAL A 72 2.39 1.15 -2.25
N ALA A 73 2.21 0.68 -3.48
CA ALA A 73 1.58 1.44 -4.55
C ALA A 73 0.06 1.65 -4.31
N PRO A 74 -0.57 2.64 -4.97
CA PRO A 74 -2.02 2.79 -4.98
C PRO A 74 -2.76 1.50 -5.37
N GLY A 75 -3.95 1.31 -4.82
CA GLY A 75 -4.79 0.11 -4.98
C GLY A 75 -4.41 -1.07 -4.09
N ARG A 76 -3.29 -1.00 -3.36
CA ARG A 76 -2.84 -2.04 -2.41
C ARG A 76 -3.26 -1.70 -0.98
N GLN A 77 -3.38 -2.73 -0.14
CA GLN A 77 -3.59 -2.56 1.30
C GLN A 77 -2.37 -1.90 1.93
N ALA A 78 -2.56 -0.67 2.41
CA ALA A 78 -1.48 0.17 2.92
C ALA A 78 -1.54 0.29 4.44
N VAL A 79 -2.74 0.35 5.01
CA VAL A 79 -2.95 0.70 6.41
C VAL A 79 -3.71 -0.39 7.15
N SER A 80 -3.27 -0.71 8.36
CA SER A 80 -4.00 -1.53 9.32
C SER A 80 -4.27 -0.72 10.59
N PHE A 81 -5.52 -0.65 11.01
CA PHE A 81 -5.98 0.00 12.23
C PHE A 81 -6.28 -1.06 13.28
N PHE A 82 -5.70 -0.91 14.47
CA PHE A 82 -5.82 -1.87 15.56
C PHE A 82 -6.59 -1.24 16.71
N ARG A 83 -7.73 -1.82 17.03
CA ARG A 83 -8.50 -1.54 18.24
C ARG A 83 -8.19 -2.59 19.28
N MET A 84 -7.85 -2.12 20.48
CA MET A 84 -7.63 -2.96 21.63
C MET A 84 -8.86 -2.84 22.55
N SER A 85 -9.41 -3.95 23.06
CA SER A 85 -10.48 -3.83 24.04
C SER A 85 -9.93 -3.39 25.38
N PRO A 86 -10.62 -2.45 26.05
CA PRO A 86 -10.35 -2.13 27.46
C PRO A 86 -10.45 -3.38 28.33
N SER A 87 -11.42 -4.26 28.04
CA SER A 87 -11.72 -5.48 28.79
C SER A 87 -10.73 -6.62 28.55
N GLY A 88 -9.93 -6.55 27.48
CA GLY A 88 -9.02 -7.62 27.04
C GLY A 88 -7.60 -7.54 27.60
N GLY A 89 -7.33 -6.60 28.50
CA GLY A 89 -5.97 -6.39 29.05
C GLY A 89 -4.97 -5.88 28.00
N GLY A 90 -5.42 -5.08 27.03
CA GLY A 90 -4.56 -4.54 25.95
C GLY A 90 -4.37 -5.48 24.75
N LYS A 91 -5.18 -6.54 24.63
CA LYS A 91 -5.21 -7.40 23.44
C LYS A 91 -5.88 -6.67 22.27
N VAL A 92 -5.42 -6.99 21.05
CA VAL A 92 -6.07 -6.55 19.81
C VAL A 92 -7.34 -7.36 19.61
N ASP A 93 -8.47 -6.67 19.50
CA ASP A 93 -9.77 -7.31 19.26
C ASP A 93 -10.24 -7.12 17.83
N CYS A 94 -10.07 -5.92 17.28
CA CYS A 94 -10.52 -5.62 15.94
C CYS A 94 -9.39 -5.01 15.12
N VAL A 95 -9.17 -5.60 13.95
CA VAL A 95 -8.27 -5.08 12.94
C VAL A 95 -9.10 -4.67 11.73
N SER A 96 -8.94 -3.43 11.30
CA SER A 96 -9.49 -2.94 10.04
C SER A 96 -8.37 -2.60 9.08
N VAL A 97 -8.59 -2.77 7.79
CA VAL A 97 -7.59 -2.53 6.75
C VAL A 97 -8.12 -1.62 5.67
N ALA A 98 -7.27 -0.71 5.19
CA ALA A 98 -7.61 0.21 4.11
C ALA A 98 -6.55 0.17 3.00
N ARG A 99 -7.00 0.44 1.77
CA ARG A 99 -6.15 0.53 0.60
C ARG A 99 -5.72 1.98 0.38
N LEU A 100 -4.51 2.17 -0.13
CA LEU A 100 -4.08 3.47 -0.63
C LEU A 100 -4.88 3.81 -1.90
N ILE A 101 -5.57 4.96 -1.92
CA ILE A 101 -6.19 5.49 -3.14
C ILE A 101 -5.16 6.34 -3.90
N SER A 102 -4.58 7.31 -3.21
CA SER A 102 -3.62 8.25 -3.79
C SER A 102 -2.77 8.90 -2.71
N VAL A 103 -1.67 9.51 -3.14
CA VAL A 103 -0.83 10.37 -2.32
C VAL A 103 -1.03 11.81 -2.80
N GLN A 104 -1.39 12.71 -1.89
CA GLN A 104 -1.69 14.11 -2.18
C GLN A 104 -0.67 15.05 -1.55
N ASN A 105 -0.82 16.35 -1.81
CA ASN A 105 -0.09 17.43 -1.14
C ASN A 105 1.45 17.24 -1.17
N GLY A 106 1.97 16.82 -2.32
CA GLY A 106 3.41 16.60 -2.51
C GLY A 106 4.00 15.47 -1.64
N GLY A 107 3.19 14.49 -1.20
CA GLY A 107 3.68 13.38 -0.38
C GLY A 107 3.38 13.50 1.11
N THR A 108 2.54 14.47 1.52
CA THR A 108 2.24 14.72 2.94
C THR A 108 0.86 14.22 3.36
N ARG A 109 0.06 13.68 2.43
CA ARG A 109 -1.27 13.15 2.68
C ARG A 109 -1.48 11.82 1.97
N LEU A 110 -2.05 10.84 2.67
CA LEU A 110 -2.53 9.57 2.13
C LEU A 110 -4.05 9.59 2.08
N ASP A 111 -4.65 9.51 0.89
CA ASP A 111 -6.08 9.25 0.76
C ASP A 111 -6.31 7.73 0.78
N LEU A 112 -7.28 7.29 1.59
CA LEU A 112 -7.53 5.88 1.85
C LEU A 112 -8.94 5.47 1.42
N SER A 113 -9.09 4.21 1.04
CA SER A 113 -10.42 3.62 0.89
C SER A 113 -11.12 3.54 2.23
N SER A 114 -12.45 3.40 2.21
CA SER A 114 -13.18 2.86 3.35
C SER A 114 -12.48 1.59 3.84
N ALA A 115 -12.30 1.46 5.16
CA ALA A 115 -11.67 0.27 5.69
C ALA A 115 -12.67 -0.90 5.70
N THR A 116 -12.14 -2.10 5.71
CA THR A 116 -12.89 -3.34 5.95
C THR A 116 -12.32 -4.05 7.16
N VAL A 117 -13.16 -4.80 7.88
CA VAL A 117 -12.67 -5.65 8.97
C VAL A 117 -11.81 -6.77 8.38
N ASP A 118 -10.63 -6.94 8.93
CA ASP A 118 -9.75 -8.08 8.66
C ASP A 118 -10.14 -9.21 9.62
N THR A 119 -10.99 -10.11 9.15
CA THR A 119 -11.57 -11.19 9.96
C THR A 119 -10.57 -12.27 10.34
N GLU A 120 -9.44 -12.37 9.63
CA GLU A 120 -8.37 -13.32 9.95
C GLU A 120 -7.54 -12.84 11.14
N ARG A 121 -7.30 -11.53 11.24
CA ARG A 121 -6.52 -10.93 12.33
C ARG A 121 -7.38 -10.42 13.50
N SER A 122 -8.69 -10.30 13.32
CA SER A 122 -9.61 -9.88 14.37
C SER A 122 -10.02 -11.07 15.24
N THR A 123 -10.02 -10.88 16.56
CA THR A 123 -10.39 -11.93 17.53
C THR A 123 -11.64 -11.57 18.34
N GLY A 124 -12.06 -10.30 18.30
CA GLY A 124 -13.25 -9.80 18.99
C GLY A 124 -14.54 -9.99 18.21
N TYR A 125 -15.65 -10.16 18.92
CA TYR A 125 -16.99 -10.16 18.34
C TYR A 125 -17.48 -8.73 18.10
N GLY A 126 -18.26 -8.52 17.03
CA GLY A 126 -18.91 -7.23 16.75
C GLY A 126 -17.98 -6.15 16.19
N CYS A 127 -16.86 -6.53 15.56
CA CYS A 127 -15.96 -5.57 14.94
C CYS A 127 -16.67 -4.75 13.86
N THR A 128 -16.57 -3.43 14.00
CA THR A 128 -16.97 -2.46 12.98
C THR A 128 -15.74 -1.94 12.27
N ALA A 129 -15.79 -1.84 10.95
CA ALA A 129 -14.68 -1.29 10.18
C ALA A 129 -14.41 0.18 10.56
N GLU A 130 -13.13 0.53 10.63
CA GLU A 130 -12.72 1.92 10.84
C GLU A 130 -13.11 2.79 9.63
N GLN A 131 -13.59 4.00 9.90
CA GLN A 131 -14.00 4.92 8.85
C GLN A 131 -12.89 5.91 8.56
N ALA A 132 -11.72 5.45 8.13
CA ALA A 132 -10.64 6.36 7.75
C ALA A 132 -10.93 6.99 6.39
N SER A 133 -10.67 8.29 6.25
CA SER A 133 -10.70 8.97 4.93
C SER A 133 -9.29 9.30 4.45
N TYR A 134 -8.45 9.84 5.33
CA TYR A 134 -7.07 10.18 5.01
C TYR A 134 -6.18 10.22 6.25
N ILE A 135 -4.86 10.23 6.03
CA ILE A 135 -3.83 10.40 7.04
C ILE A 135 -2.86 11.47 6.56
N ASP A 136 -2.59 12.46 7.40
CA ASP A 136 -1.61 13.50 7.13
C ASP A 136 -0.32 13.27 7.92
N SER A 137 0.81 13.63 7.30
CA SER A 137 2.10 13.70 7.97
C SER A 137 2.24 15.08 8.60
N ALA A 138 2.21 15.14 9.93
CA ALA A 138 2.51 16.37 10.66
C ALA A 138 4.02 16.57 10.83
N SER A 139 4.78 15.48 10.95
CA SER A 139 6.24 15.46 10.96
C SER A 139 6.74 14.03 10.72
N ALA A 140 8.06 13.84 10.60
CA ALA A 140 8.65 12.50 10.47
C ALA A 140 8.30 11.54 11.63
N SER A 141 7.93 12.07 12.79
CA SER A 141 7.58 11.32 14.01
C SER A 141 6.14 11.50 14.46
N ARG A 142 5.28 12.18 13.67
CA ARG A 142 3.86 12.39 14.00
C ARG A 142 2.97 12.33 12.76
N ILE A 143 1.91 11.55 12.84
CA ILE A 143 0.81 11.55 11.86
C ILE A 143 -0.50 11.96 12.51
N GLU A 144 -1.44 12.42 11.70
CA GLU A 144 -2.80 12.73 12.10
C GLU A 144 -3.78 11.87 11.30
N TRP A 145 -4.65 11.16 12.01
CA TRP A 145 -5.68 10.32 11.42
C TRP A 145 -7.04 11.03 11.43
N PHE A 146 -7.74 10.99 10.31
CA PHE A 146 -9.04 11.63 10.12
C PHE A 146 -10.11 10.61 9.74
N SER A 147 -11.23 10.63 10.48
CA SER A 147 -12.36 9.74 10.23
C SER A 147 -13.47 10.39 9.39
N SER A 148 -14.01 9.66 8.41
CA SER A 148 -15.11 10.07 7.52
C SER A 148 -16.46 10.25 8.20
N LYS A 149 -16.63 9.85 9.48
CA LYS A 149 -17.93 9.95 10.16
C LYS A 149 -18.48 11.39 10.18
N ASP A 150 -17.59 12.38 10.07
CA ASP A 150 -17.93 13.80 10.16
C ASP A 150 -17.33 14.58 8.99
N HIS A 151 -17.75 14.26 7.75
CA HIS A 151 -17.41 15.02 6.52
C HIS A 151 -17.64 16.55 6.60
N THR A 152 -18.19 17.05 7.70
CA THR A 152 -18.51 18.45 7.99
C THR A 152 -17.58 19.11 9.01
N SER A 153 -16.57 18.42 9.56
CA SER A 153 -15.64 19.04 10.50
C SER A 153 -14.29 18.33 10.54
N ASP A 154 -13.24 18.96 9.99
CA ASP A 154 -11.82 18.59 10.19
C ASP A 154 -11.34 18.61 11.66
N ASN A 155 -12.26 18.72 12.63
CA ASN A 155 -12.01 18.89 14.06
C ASN A 155 -11.74 17.58 14.81
N ASN A 156 -11.71 16.42 14.14
CA ASN A 156 -11.48 15.13 14.78
C ASN A 156 -10.15 14.49 14.34
N ALA A 157 -9.12 15.31 14.15
CA ALA A 157 -7.76 14.87 13.92
C ALA A 157 -7.22 14.14 15.16
N GLN A 158 -6.87 12.87 15.01
CA GLN A 158 -6.31 12.07 16.09
C GLN A 158 -4.79 11.98 15.96
N PRO A 159 -4.01 12.51 16.92
CA PRO A 159 -2.57 12.49 16.84
C PRO A 159 -2.02 11.11 17.16
N TYR A 160 -1.06 10.66 16.35
CA TYR A 160 -0.27 9.48 16.62
C TYR A 160 1.21 9.82 16.55
N ASN A 161 1.97 9.24 17.47
CA ASN A 161 3.41 9.31 17.48
C ASN A 161 3.97 7.99 16.97
N ARG A 162 5.14 8.05 16.34
CA ARG A 162 5.86 6.84 15.94
C ARG A 162 6.19 6.02 17.19
N ALA A 163 5.90 4.72 17.14
CA ALA A 163 6.14 3.78 18.24
C ALA A 163 7.61 3.38 18.36
#